data_AF-A0A2E2TX99-F1
#
_entry.id   AF-A0A2E2TX99-F1
#
_cell.length_a   1.000
_cell.length_b   1.000
_cell.length_c   1.000
_cell.angle_alpha   90.00
_cell.angle_beta   90.00
_cell.angle_gamma   90.00
#
_symmetry.space_group_name_H-M   'P 1'
#
loop_
_entity.id
_entity.type
_entity.pdbx_description
1 polymer ?
#
loop_
_entity_poly.entity_id
_entity_poly.type
_entity_poly.pdbx_seq_one_letter_code
_entity_poly.pdbx_strand_id
1 'polypeptide(L)' 'MASSKRSRRDPLKKAFNQGFNASIKGKGMGSCPYEHVDKRGAWMGGWRQANDTQYGTYLK' A
#
# COMPACT_ATOMS: atom_id res chain seq x y z
N MET A 1 14.08 23.15 21.94
CA MET A 1 13.40 21.84 22.03
C MET A 1 12.77 21.53 20.68
N ALA A 2 13.20 20.45 20.03
CA ALA A 2 12.72 20.06 18.70
C ALA A 2 11.26 19.59 18.80
N SER A 3 10.31 20.48 18.50
CA SER A 3 8.94 20.10 18.19
C SER A 3 8.95 19.46 16.82
N SER A 4 9.30 18.16 16.77
CA SER A 4 9.02 17.34 15.61
C SER A 4 7.51 17.36 15.41
N LYS A 5 7.05 18.29 14.57
CA LYS A 5 5.75 18.22 13.88
C LYS A 5 5.76 16.85 13.24
N ARG A 6 5.21 15.87 13.96
CA ARG A 6 4.98 14.53 13.47
C ARG A 6 3.90 14.76 12.42
N SER A 7 4.33 15.07 11.21
CA SER A 7 3.45 15.24 10.06
C SER A 7 2.58 14.00 10.08
N ARG A 8 1.28 14.25 10.19
CA ARG A 8 0.22 13.27 10.28
C ARG A 8 0.38 12.39 9.04
N ARG A 9 1.16 11.30 9.15
CA ARG A 9 1.52 10.43 8.03
C ARG A 9 0.22 10.13 7.31
N ASP A 10 0.10 10.62 6.09
CA ASP A 10 -1.16 10.66 5.38
C ASP A 10 -1.77 9.26 5.40
N PRO A 11 -3.00 9.10 5.91
CA PRO A 11 -3.62 7.79 6.04
C PRO A 11 -3.69 7.05 4.69
N LEU A 12 -3.71 7.80 3.58
CA LEU A 12 -3.57 7.29 2.21
C LEU A 12 -2.20 6.66 1.94
N LYS A 13 -1.11 7.31 2.35
CA LYS A 13 0.25 6.79 2.20
C LYS A 13 0.49 5.54 3.05
N LYS A 14 -0.13 5.48 4.23
CA LYS A 14 -0.17 4.25 5.05
C LYS A 14 -0.91 3.13 4.32
N ALA A 15 -2.07 3.42 3.74
CA ALA A 15 -2.85 2.45 2.98
C ALA A 15 -2.08 1.92 1.76
N PHE A 16 -1.43 2.81 1.01
CA PHE A 16 -0.55 2.45 -0.11
C PHE A 16 0.56 1.48 0.32
N ASN A 17 1.32 1.83 1.37
CA ASN A 17 2.39 0.96 1.88
C ASN A 17 1.86 -0.39 2.38
N GLN A 18 0.66 -0.42 2.97
CA GLN A 18 0.03 -1.68 3.36
C GLN A 18 -0.33 -2.54 2.15
N GLY A 19 -0.87 -1.94 1.08
CA GLY A 19 -1.19 -2.65 -0.16
C GLY A 19 0.05 -3.23 -0.83
N PHE A 20 1.12 -2.43 -0.89
CA PHE A 20 2.42 -2.84 -1.42
C PHE A 20 2.97 -4.07 -0.68
N ASN A 21 3.02 -4.01 0.66
CA ASN A 21 3.46 -5.14 1.47
C ASN A 21 2.52 -6.35 1.39
N ALA A 22 1.21 -6.12 1.25
CA ALA A 22 0.24 -7.21 1.13
C ALA A 22 0.46 -8.01 -0.16
N SER A 23 0.80 -7.33 -1.27
CA SER A 23 1.13 -7.98 -2.53
C SER A 23 2.36 -8.87 -2.42
N ILE A 24 3.45 -8.35 -1.83
CA ILE A 24 4.70 -9.11 -1.63
C ILE A 24 4.44 -10.35 -0.74
N LYS A 25 3.52 -10.25 0.20
CA LYS A 25 3.09 -11.36 1.06
C LYS A 25 2.14 -12.35 0.36
N GLY A 26 1.80 -12.14 -0.91
CA GLY A 26 0.86 -12.98 -1.66
C GLY A 26 -0.60 -12.82 -1.22
N LYS A 27 -0.97 -11.73 -0.53
CA LYS A 27 -2.37 -11.48 -0.16
C LYS A 27 -3.14 -10.97 -1.38
N GLY A 28 -4.37 -11.44 -1.56
CA GLY A 28 -5.24 -10.99 -2.64
C GLY A 28 -5.74 -9.55 -2.46
N MET A 29 -6.14 -8.93 -3.56
CA MET A 29 -6.63 -7.54 -3.64
C MET A 29 -7.93 -7.30 -2.82
N GLY A 30 -8.65 -8.36 -2.46
CA GLY A 30 -9.82 -8.32 -1.57
C GLY A 30 -9.48 -8.28 -0.08
N SER A 31 -8.22 -8.47 0.32
CA SER A 31 -7.81 -8.43 1.73
C SER A 31 -7.69 -7.01 2.30
N CYS A 32 -8.20 -5.99 1.59
CA CYS A 32 -8.18 -4.59 1.99
C CYS A 32 -9.12 -4.36 3.18
N PRO A 33 -8.62 -4.00 4.38
CA PRO A 33 -9.45 -3.77 5.57
C PRO A 33 -10.08 -2.37 5.58
N TYR A 34 -9.93 -1.59 4.51
CA TYR A 34 -10.41 -0.21 4.43
C TYR A 34 -11.79 -0.14 3.75
N GLU A 35 -12.74 0.48 4.44
CA GLU A 35 -14.08 0.77 3.91
C GLU A 35 -14.10 2.03 3.02
N HIS A 36 -13.25 3.02 3.34
CA HIS A 36 -13.17 4.27 2.58
C HIS A 36 -12.57 4.06 1.19
N VAL A 37 -13.27 4.58 0.16
CA VAL A 37 -12.84 4.49 -1.24
C VAL A 37 -11.46 5.09 -1.48
N ASP A 38 -11.11 6.21 -0.85
CA ASP A 38 -9.80 6.85 -1.04
C ASP A 38 -8.65 5.98 -0.51
N LYS A 39 -8.82 5.40 0.69
CA LYS A 39 -7.83 4.50 1.29
C LYS A 39 -7.75 3.19 0.51
N ARG A 40 -8.88 2.67 0.05
CA ARG A 40 -8.94 1.48 -0.80
C ARG A 40 -8.24 1.73 -2.13
N GLY A 41 -8.46 2.87 -2.76
CA GLY A 41 -7.76 3.29 -3.98
C GLY A 41 -6.25 3.34 -3.78
N ALA A 42 -5.78 3.98 -2.70
CA ALA A 42 -4.36 4.02 -2.35
C ALA A 42 -3.78 2.62 -2.08
N TRP A 43 -4.48 1.78 -1.32
CA TRP A 43 -4.07 0.39 -1.04
C TRP A 43 -3.99 -0.45 -2.31
N MET A 44 -5.01 -0.38 -3.17
CA MET A 44 -5.04 -1.08 -4.45
C MET A 44 -3.92 -0.61 -5.38
N GLY A 45 -3.60 0.68 -5.41
CA GLY A 45 -2.49 1.24 -6.18
C GLY A 45 -1.14 0.67 -5.74
N GLY A 46 -0.87 0.65 -4.43
CA GLY A 46 0.36 0.07 -3.89
C GLY A 46 0.46 -1.44 -4.13
N TRP A 47 -0.66 -2.15 -4.01
CA TRP A 47 -0.73 -3.59 -4.28
C TRP A 47 -0.39 -3.91 -5.73
N ARG A 48 -1.00 -3.23 -6.70
CA ARG A 48 -0.70 -3.43 -8.13
C ARG A 48 0.76 -3.13 -8.44
N GLN A 49 1.31 -2.06 -7.87
CA GLN A 49 2.70 -1.66 -8.12
C GLN A 49 3.70 -2.69 -7.58
N ALA A 50 3.46 -3.23 -6.39
CA ALA A 50 4.24 -4.33 -5.84
C ALA A 50 4.08 -5.62 -6.65
N ASN A 51 2.86 -5.95 -7.09
CA ASN A 51 2.63 -7.15 -7.89
C ASN A 51 3.30 -7.03 -9.26
N ASP A 52 3.17 -5.90 -9.94
CA ASP A 52 3.85 -5.62 -11.20
C ASP A 52 5.38 -5.73 -11.05
N THR A 53 5.93 -5.14 -9.98
CA THR A 53 7.35 -5.28 -9.64
C THR A 53 7.72 -6.75 -9.40
N GLN A 54 6.90 -7.47 -8.64
CA GLN A 54 7.11 -8.87 -8.31
C GLN A 54 7.04 -9.75 -9.57
N TYR A 55 5.96 -9.70 -10.35
CA TYR A 55 5.81 -10.44 -11.60
C TYR A 55 6.88 -10.07 -12.63
N GLY A 56 7.27 -8.80 -12.71
CA GLY A 56 8.38 -8.35 -13.54
C GLY A 56 9.72 -9.00 -13.15
N THR A 57 9.96 -9.23 -11.85
CA THR A 57 11.12 -10.02 -11.40
C THR A 57 11.01 -11.52 -11.68
N TYR A 58 9.80 -12.10 -11.74
CA TYR A 58 9.59 -13.51 -12.10
C TYR A 58 9.67 -13.79 -13.60
N LEU A 59 9.55 -12.76 -14.45
CA LEU A 59 9.62 -12.83 -15.91
C LEU A 59 11.03 -12.59 -16.48
N LYS A 60 12.07 -12.67 -15.65
CA LYS A 60 13.49 -12.58 -16.03
C LYS A 60 14.21 -13.88 -15.75
#